data_AF-A0A958VQ05-F1
#
_entry.id   AF-A0A958VQ05-F1
#
_cell.length_a   1.000
_cell.length_b   1.000
_cell.length_c   1.000
_cell.angle_alpha   90.00
_cell.angle_beta   90.00
_cell.angle_gamma   90.00
#
_symmetry.space_group_name_H-M   'P 1'
#
loop_
_entity.id
_entity.type
_entity.pdbx_description
1 polymer ?
#
loop_
_entity_poly.entity_id
_entity_poly.type
_entity_poly.pdbx_seq_one_letter_code
_entity_poly.pdbx_strand_id
1 'polypeptide(L)' 'IKDSLITFGPALSTKMYCNNMNIEKQFLGLLKKVSYFKFENFNLVFLSTTSEKLLTLSAIEE' A
#
# COMPACT_ATOMS: atom_id res chain seq x y z
N ILE A 1 -12.59 15.89 -5.26
CA ILE A 1 -11.79 14.64 -5.36
C ILE A 1 -12.22 13.79 -4.16
N LYS A 2 -12.74 12.57 -4.36
CA LYS A 2 -13.17 11.70 -3.24
C LYS A 2 -11.93 11.01 -2.66
N ASP A 3 -11.22 11.70 -1.79
CA ASP A 3 -10.16 11.09 -0.97
C ASP A 3 -10.85 10.17 0.04
N SER A 4 -10.75 8.86 -0.21
CA SER A 4 -11.40 7.87 0.64
C SER A 4 -10.41 7.45 1.72
N LEU A 5 -10.80 7.63 2.97
CA LEU A 5 -9.97 7.32 4.13
C LEU A 5 -9.88 5.79 4.30
N ILE A 6 -8.66 5.28 4.51
CA ILE A 6 -8.41 3.86 4.75
C ILE A 6 -7.42 3.72 5.89
N THR A 7 -7.66 2.76 6.77
CA THR A 7 -6.79 2.49 7.92
C THR A 7 -6.58 0.99 8.02
N PHE A 8 -5.33 0.58 8.14
CA PHE A 8 -4.96 -0.81 8.32
C PHE A 8 -4.70 -1.10 9.80
N GLY A 9 -5.20 -2.25 10.25
CA GLY A 9 -4.81 -2.80 11.55
C GLY A 9 -3.36 -3.28 11.57
N PRO A 10 -2.89 -3.82 12.71
CA PRO A 10 -1.56 -4.39 12.81
C PRO A 10 -1.41 -5.55 11.82
N ALA A 11 -0.50 -5.40 10.86
CA ALA A 11 -0.23 -6.43 9.87
C ALA A 11 0.53 -7.61 10.51
N LEU A 12 0.12 -8.82 10.11
CA LEU A 12 0.75 -10.08 10.49
C LEU A 12 1.54 -10.65 9.30
N SER A 13 2.56 -11.46 9.58
CA SER A 13 3.45 -12.03 8.56
C SER A 13 3.89 -13.44 8.95
N THR A 14 4.01 -14.33 7.97
CA THR A 14 4.52 -15.70 8.12
C THR A 14 6.04 -15.79 7.99
N LYS A 15 6.69 -14.73 7.45
CA LYS A 15 8.13 -14.66 7.19
C LYS A 15 8.67 -15.83 6.35
N MET A 16 7.91 -16.27 5.36
CA MET A 16 8.37 -17.29 4.41
C MET A 16 9.62 -16.80 3.68
N TYR A 17 10.57 -17.70 3.43
CA TYR A 17 11.80 -17.33 2.75
C TYR A 17 11.53 -16.98 1.28
N CYS A 18 12.01 -15.80 0.89
CA CYS A 18 12.09 -15.32 -0.49
C CYS A 18 13.53 -14.88 -0.79
N ASN A 19 13.93 -14.89 -2.06
CA ASN A 19 15.25 -14.40 -2.48
C ASN A 19 15.56 -12.98 -1.98
N ASN A 20 14.51 -12.14 -1.82
CA ASN A 20 14.63 -10.82 -1.21
C ASN A 20 13.60 -10.65 -0.07
N MET A 21 14.03 -10.96 1.16
CA MET A 21 13.23 -10.80 2.38
C MET A 21 12.92 -9.33 2.73
N ASN A 22 13.60 -8.37 2.12
CA ASN A 22 13.42 -6.96 2.48
C ASN A 22 12.13 -6.38 1.89
N ILE A 23 11.63 -6.94 0.78
CA ILE A 23 10.42 -6.46 0.10
C ILE A 23 9.21 -6.54 1.03
N GLU A 24 9.00 -7.69 1.67
CA GLU A 24 7.89 -7.90 2.61
C GLU A 24 7.94 -6.87 3.75
N LYS A 25 9.11 -6.72 4.38
CA LYS A 25 9.31 -5.77 5.48
C LYS A 25 9.02 -4.32 5.06
N GLN A 26 9.48 -3.91 3.88
CA GLN A 26 9.24 -2.57 3.36
C GLN A 26 7.76 -2.34 3.05
N PHE A 27 7.11 -3.28 2.40
CA PHE A 27 5.68 -3.22 2.07
C PHE A 27 4.83 -3.08 3.34
N LEU A 28 5.05 -3.94 4.35
CA LEU A 28 4.35 -3.86 5.62
C LEU A 28 4.63 -2.54 6.38
N GLY A 29 5.84 -2.00 6.23
CA GLY A 29 6.21 -0.70 6.78
C GLY A 29 5.47 0.46 6.12
N LEU A 30 5.23 0.40 4.81
CA LEU A 30 4.47 1.40 4.06
C LEU A 30 2.98 1.38 4.42
N LEU A 31 2.38 0.19 4.59
CA LEU A 31 0.96 0.06 4.98
C LEU A 31 0.62 0.80 6.27
N LYS A 32 1.56 0.87 7.22
CA LYS A 32 1.40 1.63 8.48
C LYS A 32 1.30 3.14 8.28
N LYS A 33 1.79 3.66 7.15
CA LYS A 33 1.79 5.09 6.82
C LYS A 33 0.63 5.50 5.93
N VAL A 34 -0.10 4.54 5.36
CA VAL A 34 -1.25 4.83 4.50
C VAL A 34 -2.36 5.45 5.32
N SER A 35 -2.97 6.50 4.78
CA SER A 35 -4.13 7.18 5.39
C SER A 35 -5.27 7.36 4.41
N TYR A 36 -4.97 7.49 3.12
CA TYR A 36 -5.98 7.69 2.09
C TYR A 36 -5.63 6.89 0.84
N PHE A 37 -6.63 6.61 0.02
CA PHE A 37 -6.43 6.07 -1.31
C PHE A 37 -7.21 6.88 -2.35
N LYS A 38 -6.73 6.79 -3.58
CA LYS A 38 -7.40 7.32 -4.76
C LYS A 38 -7.23 6.39 -5.94
N PHE A 39 -8.15 6.49 -6.90
CA PHE A 39 -8.01 5.85 -8.20
C PHE A 39 -7.45 6.85 -9.20
N GLU A 40 -6.33 6.52 -9.85
CA GLU A 40 -5.73 7.28 -10.93
C GLU A 40 -5.46 6.35 -12.13
N ASN A 41 -6.08 6.63 -13.28
CA ASN A 41 -5.81 5.91 -14.54
C ASN A 41 -5.86 4.37 -14.40
N PHE A 42 -6.93 3.83 -13.81
CA PHE A 42 -7.10 2.39 -13.51
C PHE A 42 -6.11 1.80 -12.50
N ASN A 43 -5.33 2.65 -11.81
CA ASN A 43 -4.46 2.25 -10.73
C ASN A 43 -5.04 2.72 -9.39
N LEU A 44 -4.86 1.89 -8.36
CA LEU A 44 -5.12 2.25 -6.99
C LEU A 44 -3.84 2.83 -6.38
N VAL A 45 -3.91 4.07 -5.89
CA VAL A 45 -2.78 4.78 -5.31
C VAL A 45 -3.03 5.00 -3.83
N PHE A 46 -2.12 4.51 -2.98
CA PHE A 46 -2.12 4.77 -1.54
C PHE A 46 -1.25 5.99 -1.21
N LEU A 47 -1.76 6.82 -0.31
CA LEU A 47 -1.18 8.10 0.08
C LEU A 47 -0.96 8.16 1.59
N SER A 48 0.09 8.88 1.97
CA SER A 48 0.36 9.28 3.36
C SER A 48 -0.54 10.43 3.80
N THR A 49 -0.54 10.75 5.10
CA THR A 49 -1.18 11.97 5.66
C THR A 49 -0.68 13.25 5.00
N THR A 50 0.56 13.25 4.51
CA THR A 50 1.25 14.35 3.82
C THR A 50 1.01 14.38 2.31
N SER A 51 0.07 13.57 1.80
CA SER A 51 -0.21 13.42 0.35
C SER A 51 0.95 12.87 -0.48
N GLU A 52 1.96 12.27 0.16
CA GLU A 52 3.03 11.53 -0.51
C GLU A 52 2.48 10.20 -1.08
N LYS A 53 2.84 9.87 -2.33
CA LYS A 53 2.47 8.59 -2.95
C LYS A 53 3.36 7.47 -2.38
N LEU A 54 2.73 6.51 -1.71
CA LEU A 54 3.44 5.41 -1.04
C LEU A 54 3.47 4.14 -1.90
N LEU A 55 2.33 3.80 -2.51
CA LEU A 55 2.15 2.57 -3.29
C LEU A 55 1.21 2.85 -4.46
N THR A 56 1.51 2.24 -5.60
CA THR A 56 0.63 2.21 -6.77
C THR A 56 0.41 0.76 -7.16
N LEU A 57 -0.85 0.36 -7.23
CA LEU A 57 -1.27 -0.98 -7.62
C LEU A 57 -2.04 -0.87 -8.93
N SER A 58 -1.61 -1.62 -9.93
CA SER A 58 -2.32 -1.72 -11.20
C SER A 58 -3.32 -2.85 -11.13
N ALA A 59 -4.55 -2.58 -11.56
CA ALA A 59 -5.49 -3.66 -11.82
C ALA A 59 -4.93 -4.51 -12.96
N ILE A 60 -4.88 -5.82 -12.74
CA ILE A 60 -4.60 -6.80 -13.77
C ILE A 60 -5.97 -7.43 -14.02
N GLU A 61 -6.57 -7.14 -15.18
CA GLU A 61 -7.70 -7.93 -15.64
C GLU A 61 -7.14 -9.27 -16.11
N GLU A 62 -7.58 -10.35 -15.47
CA GLU A 62 -7.20 -11.73 -15.79
C GLU A 62 -8.05 -12.28 -16.93
#